data_AF-A0A6C0JNA9-F1
#
_entry.id   AF-A0A6C0JNA9-F1
#
_cell.length_a   1.000
_cell.length_b   1.000
_cell.length_c   1.000
_cell.angle_alpha   90.00
_cell.angle_beta   90.00
_cell.angle_gamma   90.00
#
_symmetry.space_group_name_H-M   'P 1'
#
loop_
_entity.id
_entity.type
_entity.pdbx_description
1 polymer ?
#
loop_
_entity_poly.entity_id
_entity_poly.type
_entity_poly.pdbx_seq_one_letter_code
_entity_poly.pdbx_strand_id
1 'polypeptide(L)'
;MSSICIPRIDTNIPKDYIINKLCNLQIGTIQKFTEIPLKNDPTHKRILITIVWNKKNQKALNIQNTLETHGSIKLVHDMPWYWKIVPAYSSTNMN
;
A
#
# COMPACT_ATOMS: atom_id res chain seq x y z
N MET A 1 9.62 -8.13 7.60
CA MET A 1 9.12 -7.41 6.41
C MET A 1 7.66 -7.74 6.25
N SER A 2 6.81 -6.78 5.89
CA SER A 2 5.41 -7.08 5.57
C SER A 2 5.01 -6.37 4.29
N SER A 3 4.00 -6.93 3.62
CA SER A 3 3.50 -6.41 2.36
C SER A 3 2.16 -5.72 2.58
N ILE A 4 1.95 -4.61 1.87
CA ILE A 4 0.68 -3.88 1.80
C ILE A 4 0.21 -3.81 0.35
N CYS A 5 -1.07 -3.51 0.17
CA CYS A 5 -1.72 -3.43 -1.14
C CYS A 5 -2.54 -2.14 -1.25
N ILE A 6 -2.43 -1.45 -2.39
CA ILE A 6 -3.46 -0.53 -2.86
C ILE A 6 -4.29 -1.34 -3.87
N PRO A 7 -5.52 -1.78 -3.52
CA PRO A 7 -6.22 -2.79 -4.28
C PRO A 7 -6.76 -2.28 -5.62
N ARG A 8 -6.91 -0.96 -5.76
CA ARG A 8 -7.52 -0.34 -6.92
C ARG A 8 -7.01 1.08 -7.09
N ILE A 9 -6.35 1.33 -8.20
CA ILE A 9 -5.89 2.64 -8.65
C ILE A 9 -6.05 2.73 -10.16
N ASP A 10 -6.35 3.91 -10.68
CA ASP A 10 -6.41 4.15 -12.12
C ASP A 10 -5.04 3.86 -12.76
N THR A 11 -5.04 3.19 -13.91
CA THR A 11 -3.82 2.83 -14.63
C THR A 11 -3.01 4.03 -15.11
N ASN A 12 -3.68 5.16 -15.37
CA ASN A 12 -3.05 6.41 -15.79
C ASN A 12 -2.29 7.11 -14.66
N ILE A 13 -2.50 6.72 -13.40
CA ILE A 13 -1.74 7.30 -12.29
C ILE A 13 -0.27 6.84 -12.40
N PRO A 14 0.69 7.79 -12.53
CA PRO A 14 2.09 7.46 -12.69
C PRO A 14 2.67 6.76 -11.48
N LYS A 15 3.53 5.77 -11.71
CA LYS A 15 4.25 5.03 -10.67
C LYS A 15 4.96 5.97 -9.67
N ASP A 16 5.68 6.97 -10.18
CA ASP A 16 6.47 7.89 -9.36
C ASP A 16 5.59 8.73 -8.44
N TYR A 17 4.39 9.10 -8.88
CA TYR A 17 3.43 9.79 -8.03
C TYR A 17 3.03 8.92 -6.82
N ILE A 18 2.76 7.64 -7.05
CA ILE A 18 2.40 6.68 -5.99
C ILE A 18 3.57 6.50 -5.02
N ILE A 19 4.77 6.26 -5.55
CA ILE A 19 5.98 6.09 -4.75
C ILE A 19 6.25 7.34 -3.90
N ASN A 20 6.16 8.54 -4.48
CA ASN A 20 6.38 9.78 -3.75
C ASN A 20 5.38 9.95 -2.60
N LYS A 21 4.09 9.67 -2.82
CA LYS A 21 3.07 9.74 -1.75
C LYS A 21 3.33 8.72 -0.63
N LEU A 22 3.79 7.51 -0.97
CA LEU A 22 4.16 6.49 0.01
C LEU A 22 5.44 6.86 0.78
N CYS A 23 6.47 7.37 0.11
CA CYS A 23 7.71 7.82 0.74
C CYS A 23 7.46 8.99 1.71
N ASN A 24 6.56 9.91 1.37
CA ASN A 24 6.15 11.02 2.24
C ASN A 24 5.47 10.57 3.54
N LEU A 25 5.02 9.31 3.63
CA LEU A 25 4.56 8.76 4.92
C LEU A 25 5.70 8.61 5.93
N GLN A 26 6.95 8.46 5.46
CA GLN A 26 8.15 8.25 6.28
C GLN A 26 8.04 7.03 7.23
N ILE A 27 7.35 5.98 6.79
CA ILE A 27 7.06 4.77 7.59
C ILE A 27 8.12 3.67 7.43
N GLY A 28 9.10 3.86 6.56
CA GLY A 28 10.11 2.86 6.23
C GLY A 28 10.60 2.99 4.80
N THR A 29 11.18 1.91 4.27
CA THR A 29 11.73 1.84 2.92
C THR A 29 10.93 0.87 2.07
N ILE A 30 10.56 1.28 0.86
CA ILE A 30 9.94 0.40 -0.14
C ILE A 30 11.03 -0.52 -0.69
N GLN A 31 10.87 -1.82 -0.47
CA GLN A 31 11.80 -2.85 -0.97
C GLN A 31 11.34 -3.44 -2.31
N LYS A 32 10.02 -3.57 -2.49
CA LYS A 32 9.41 -4.06 -3.74
C LYS A 32 8.16 -3.27 -4.04
N PHE A 33 7.96 -2.96 -5.32
CA PHE A 33 6.78 -2.28 -5.84
C PHE A 33 6.34 -2.99 -7.13
N THR A 34 5.13 -3.56 -7.13
CA THR A 34 4.60 -4.33 -8.26
C THR A 34 3.23 -3.78 -8.66
N GLU A 35 3.08 -3.41 -9.92
CA GLU A 35 1.79 -3.04 -10.51
C GLU A 35 1.17 -4.26 -11.20
N ILE A 36 -0.10 -4.53 -10.92
CA ILE A 36 -0.82 -5.67 -11.49
C ILE A 36 -2.17 -5.16 -12.01
N PRO A 37 -2.42 -5.14 -13.33
CA PRO A 37 -3.74 -4.81 -13.89
C PRO A 37 -4.83 -5.71 -13.29
N LEU A 38 -6.04 -5.17 -13.09
CA LEU A 38 -7.17 -5.97 -12.64
C LEU A 38 -7.75 -6.75 -13.84
N LYS A 39 -7.94 -8.07 -13.67
CA LYS A 39 -8.38 -8.96 -14.76
C LYS A 39 -9.72 -8.54 -15.38
N ASN A 40 -10.67 -8.11 -14.55
CA ASN A 40 -12.02 -7.75 -14.97
C ASN A 40 -12.20 -6.24 -15.15
N ASP A 41 -11.12 -5.46 -14.97
CA ASP A 41 -11.15 -4.01 -15.07
C ASP A 41 -9.77 -3.48 -15.47
N PRO A 42 -9.43 -3.53 -16.77
CA PRO A 42 -8.10 -3.18 -17.24
C PRO A 42 -7.78 -1.68 -17.10
N THR A 43 -8.78 -0.84 -16.84
CA THR A 43 -8.56 0.59 -16.56
C THR A 43 -7.98 0.82 -15.16
N HIS A 44 -8.03 -0.20 -14.31
CA HIS A 44 -7.48 -0.17 -12.96
C HIS A 44 -6.38 -1.21 -12.76
N LYS A 45 -5.48 -0.91 -11.83
CA LYS A 45 -4.43 -1.80 -11.34
C LYS A 45 -4.49 -1.91 -9.82
N ARG A 46 -3.89 -2.95 -9.27
CA ARG A 46 -3.50 -3.03 -7.86
C ARG A 46 -2.00 -2.86 -7.72
N ILE A 47 -1.58 -2.30 -6.61
CA ILE A 47 -0.17 -2.09 -6.28
C ILE A 47 0.17 -2.97 -5.08
N LEU A 48 1.12 -3.88 -5.23
CA LEU A 48 1.69 -4.66 -4.13
C LEU A 48 3.03 -4.08 -3.72
N ILE A 49 3.20 -3.81 -2.43
CA ILE A 49 4.35 -3.10 -1.88
C ILE A 49 4.90 -3.90 -0.72
N THR A 50 6.18 -4.25 -0.76
CA THR A 50 6.89 -4.82 0.39
C THR A 50 7.66 -3.71 1.09
N ILE A 51 7.42 -3.53 2.39
CA ILE A 51 8.03 -2.45 3.18
C ILE A 51 8.93 -3.03 4.27
N VAL A 52 10.12 -2.45 4.37
CA VAL A 52 10.98 -2.53 5.56
C VAL A 52 10.58 -1.38 6.48
N TRP A 53 9.78 -1.69 7.50
CA TRP A 53 9.20 -0.68 8.38
C TRP A 53 10.22 -0.08 9.33
N ASN A 54 10.10 1.23 9.57
CA ASN A 54 10.90 1.92 10.58
C ASN A 54 10.34 1.64 11.98
N LYS A 55 10.93 0.67 12.69
CA LYS A 55 10.51 0.25 14.03
C LYS A 55 10.77 1.28 15.13
N LYS A 56 11.49 2.36 14.84
CA LYS A 56 11.73 3.48 15.78
C LYS A 56 10.76 4.65 15.56
N ASN A 57 9.89 4.58 14.55
CA ASN A 57 8.94 5.64 14.23
C ASN A 57 7.54 5.29 14.75
N GLN A 58 7.01 6.08 15.70
CA GLN A 58 5.69 5.84 16.28
C GLN A 58 4.56 5.89 15.24
N LYS A 59 4.65 6.76 14.22
CA LYS A 59 3.68 6.79 13.12
C LYS A 59 3.68 5.49 12.32
N ALA A 60 4.86 4.92 12.08
CA ALA A 60 4.99 3.63 11.39
C ALA A 60 4.36 2.50 12.22
N LEU A 61 4.64 2.46 13.53
CA LEU A 61 4.05 1.49 14.45
C LEU A 61 2.52 1.62 14.52
N ASN A 62 2.00 2.85 14.61
CA ASN A 62 0.56 3.09 14.64
C ASN A 62 -0.11 2.63 13.35
N ILE A 63 0.47 2.92 12.18
CA ILE A 63 -0.07 2.46 10.89
C ILE A 63 -0.03 0.93 10.80
N GLN A 64 1.03 0.26 11.26
CA GLN A 64 1.08 -1.20 11.33
C GLN A 64 -0.06 -1.75 12.20
N ASN A 65 -0.21 -1.23 13.42
CA ASN A 65 -1.26 -1.66 14.33
C ASN A 65 -2.65 -1.41 13.72
N THR A 66 -2.88 -0.27 13.06
CA THR A 66 -4.16 0.00 12.40
C THR A 66 -4.43 -0.98 11.27
N LEU A 67 -3.42 -1.31 10.46
CA LEU A 67 -3.54 -2.32 9.41
C LEU A 67 -3.84 -3.71 9.98
N GLU A 68 -3.25 -4.07 11.12
CA GLU A 68 -3.46 -5.36 11.79
C GLU A 68 -4.84 -5.43 12.47
N THR A 69 -5.27 -4.37 13.16
CA THR A 69 -6.52 -4.33 13.92
C THR A 69 -7.75 -4.05 13.04
N HIS A 70 -7.64 -3.11 12.09
CA HIS A 70 -8.78 -2.64 11.29
C HIS A 70 -8.73 -3.12 9.83
N GLY A 71 -7.66 -3.80 9.41
CA GLY A 71 -7.52 -4.36 8.07
C GLY A 71 -7.31 -3.32 6.96
N SER A 72 -7.34 -2.01 7.25
CA SER A 72 -7.09 -0.97 6.26
C SER A 72 -6.80 0.42 6.84
N ILE A 73 -6.14 1.25 6.03
CA ILE A 73 -6.00 2.71 6.26
C ILE A 73 -6.38 3.48 4.99
N LYS A 74 -6.64 4.78 5.13
CA LYS A 74 -6.84 5.70 4.00
C LYS A 74 -5.64 6.65 3.88
N LEU A 75 -5.03 6.70 2.70
CA LEU A 75 -4.00 7.66 2.35
C LEU A 75 -4.58 8.71 1.41
N VAL A 76 -4.81 9.92 1.92
CA VAL A 76 -5.20 11.07 1.09
C VAL A 76 -4.03 11.44 0.18
N HIS A 77 -4.20 11.32 -1.13
CA HIS A 77 -3.16 11.67 -2.10
C HIS A 77 -3.43 13.04 -2.72
N ASP A 78 -4.70 13.40 -2.91
CA ASP A 78 -5.14 14.67 -3.47
C ASP A 78 -6.55 14.97 -2.94
N MET A 79 -6.73 15.97 -2.08
CA MET A 79 -8.00 16.18 -1.36
C MET A 79 -9.17 16.40 -2.35
N PRO A 80 -10.30 15.67 -2.24
CA PRO A 80 -10.71 14.74 -1.17
C PRO A 80 -10.39 13.26 -1.42
N TRP A 81 -9.67 12.95 -2.50
CA TRP A 81 -9.33 11.61 -2.95
C TRP A 81 -8.28 10.93 -2.07
N TYR A 82 -8.57 9.66 -1.77
CA TYR A 82 -7.70 8.80 -0.99
C TYR A 82 -7.60 7.40 -1.59
N TRP A 83 -6.46 6.76 -1.39
CA TRP A 83 -6.30 5.34 -1.63
C TRP A 83 -6.58 4.55 -0.35
N LYS A 84 -7.32 3.46 -0.49
CA LYS A 84 -7.40 2.43 0.56
C LYS A 84 -6.11 1.61 0.51
N ILE A 85 -5.45 1.44 1.64
CA ILE A 85 -4.31 0.55 1.81
C ILE A 85 -4.74 -0.59 2.72
N VAL A 86 -4.43 -1.82 2.34
CA VAL A 86 -4.75 -3.05 3.09
C VAL A 86 -3.50 -3.92 3.28
N PRO A 87 -3.46 -4.83 4.27
CA PRO A 87 -2.45 -5.88 4.31
C PRO A 87 -2.45 -6.69 3.01
N ALA A 88 -1.28 -6.92 2.43
CA ALA A 88 -1.14 -7.89 1.35
C ALA A 88 -0.80 -9.24 1.99
N TYR A 89 -1.82 -10.06 2.21
CA TYR A 89 -1.59 -11.46 2.55
C TYR A 89 -0.98 -12.14 1.31
N SER A 90 0.24 -12.66 1.46
CA SER A 90 0.65 -13.77 0.60
C SER A 90 -0.27 -14.93 0.92
N SER A 91 -0.91 -15.51 -0.09
CA SER A 91 -1.52 -16.83 0.00
C SER A 91 -0.42 -17.85 0.26
N THR A 92 0.14 -17.88 1.46
CA THR A 92 0.72 -19.11 2.00
C THR A 92 -0.47 -19.95 2.36
N ASN A 93 -0.70 -20.98 1.54
CA ASN A 93 -1.74 -21.99 1.72
C ASN A 93 -1.92 -22.30 3.21
N MET A 94 -3.14 -22.10 3.71
CA MET A 94 -3.62 -22.86 4.85
C MET A 94 -3.79 -24.30 4.35
N ASN A 95 -2.74 -25.10 4.51
CA ASN A 95 -2.78 -26.55 4.58
C ASN A 95 -2.34 -26.95 5.99
#